data_AF-A0A6N9C143-F1
#
_entry.id   AF-A0A6N9C143-F1
#
_cell.length_a   1.000
_cell.length_b   1.000
_cell.length_c   1.000
_cell.angle_alpha   90.00
_cell.angle_beta   90.00
_cell.angle_gamma   90.00
#
_symmetry.space_group_name_H-M   'P 1'
#
loop_
_entity.id
_entity.type
_entity.pdbx_description
1 polymer ?
#
loop_
_entity_poly.entity_id
_entity_poly.type
_entity_poly.pdbx_seq_one_letter_code
_entity_poly.pdbx_strand_id
1 'polypeptide(L)'
;MPSSRAPAPVTIATLPCRPSSSGISGVIASSSCRRARATVQATRDAAQPAGRRSFHLRPIPMDCTIVDVFAERPLGGNPLAVVRDCADLSAGVMLAIAREMNLSETTFVVDEDEDQADVRIFTPAQELPFAGHPTLGTAWVLARDRGRDDYTLHLPAGAVAVRFGVDGIAWMEPPDTEPGPLLPADDAAALVGVAATDLDDRIASRLARIGGTGFAFVGVRTWETLARVRVNAEVHARIQPP
;
A
#
# COMPACT_ATOMS: atom_id res chain seq x y z
N MET A 1 -28.05 -0.66 -37.31
CA MET A 1 -26.79 -1.41 -37.14
C MET A 1 -25.63 -0.64 -37.76
N PRO A 2 -24.68 -0.18 -36.94
CA PRO A 2 -23.31 0.02 -37.37
C PRO A 2 -22.38 -0.96 -36.62
N SER A 3 -21.58 -1.65 -37.41
CA SER A 3 -20.58 -2.63 -37.00
C SER A 3 -19.41 -1.95 -36.27
N SER A 4 -19.22 -2.29 -35.00
CA SER A 4 -18.04 -1.93 -34.20
C SER A 4 -17.01 -3.05 -34.35
N ARG A 5 -15.95 -2.81 -35.12
CA ARG A 5 -14.78 -3.69 -35.23
C ARG A 5 -14.07 -3.77 -33.87
N ALA A 6 -13.90 -4.98 -33.35
CA ALA A 6 -13.02 -5.25 -32.21
C ALA A 6 -11.55 -4.90 -32.56
N PRO A 7 -10.76 -4.38 -31.60
CA PRO A 7 -9.33 -4.21 -31.79
C PRO A 7 -8.63 -5.59 -31.85
N ALA A 8 -7.62 -5.70 -32.72
CA ALA A 8 -6.85 -6.92 -32.95
C ALA A 8 -6.03 -7.32 -31.70
N PRO A 9 -5.80 -8.63 -31.47
CA PRO A 9 -4.96 -9.09 -30.37
C PRO A 9 -3.49 -8.67 -30.61
N VAL A 10 -2.86 -8.13 -29.58
CA VAL A 10 -1.40 -7.94 -29.54
C VAL A 10 -0.77 -9.25 -29.12
N THR A 11 -0.20 -9.97 -30.10
CA THR A 11 0.60 -11.17 -29.86
C THR A 11 1.95 -10.76 -29.28
N ILE A 12 2.15 -10.99 -27.98
CA ILE A 12 3.49 -10.93 -27.37
C ILE A 12 4.17 -12.27 -27.67
N ALA A 13 5.19 -12.23 -28.53
CA ALA A 13 6.01 -13.38 -28.85
C ALA A 13 6.83 -13.79 -27.62
N THR A 14 6.47 -14.92 -27.01
CA THR A 14 7.32 -15.63 -26.07
C THR A 14 8.42 -16.35 -26.85
N LEU A 15 9.68 -15.95 -26.62
CA LEU A 15 10.84 -16.70 -27.08
C LEU A 15 11.06 -17.88 -26.12
N PRO A 16 10.95 -19.14 -26.57
CA PRO A 16 11.34 -20.28 -25.76
C PRO A 16 12.87 -20.38 -25.71
N CYS A 17 13.42 -20.31 -24.49
CA CYS A 17 14.79 -20.69 -24.22
C CYS A 17 14.91 -22.20 -24.46
N ARG A 18 15.54 -22.60 -25.58
CA ARG A 18 15.83 -24.00 -25.88
C ARG A 18 16.92 -24.52 -24.95
N PRO A 19 16.72 -25.65 -24.24
CA PRO A 19 17.81 -26.50 -23.81
C PRO A 19 18.21 -27.40 -24.99
N SER A 20 19.47 -27.32 -25.43
CA SER A 20 20.05 -28.32 -26.33
C SER A 20 20.49 -29.53 -25.52
N SER A 21 19.87 -30.68 -25.78
CA SER A 21 20.30 -31.98 -25.28
C SER A 21 21.45 -32.56 -26.13
N SER A 22 22.57 -32.88 -25.51
CA SER A 22 23.39 -34.06 -25.85
C SER A 22 24.28 -34.35 -24.65
N GLY A 23 24.12 -35.52 -24.04
CA GLY A 23 24.83 -35.89 -22.82
C GLY A 23 26.31 -36.15 -23.03
N ILE A 24 27.05 -36.16 -21.92
CA ILE A 24 28.09 -37.12 -21.58
C ILE A 24 28.24 -37.10 -20.06
N SER A 25 28.34 -38.30 -19.52
CA SER A 25 28.61 -38.67 -18.13
C SER A 25 29.79 -37.92 -17.52
N GLY A 26 29.70 -37.54 -16.25
CA GLY A 26 30.80 -36.90 -15.53
C GLY A 26 30.46 -36.61 -14.07
N VAL A 27 30.75 -37.60 -13.22
CA VAL A 27 30.98 -37.42 -11.78
C VAL A 27 31.99 -36.28 -11.57
N ILE A 28 31.82 -35.46 -10.54
CA ILE A 28 32.85 -35.11 -9.53
C ILE A 28 32.41 -33.91 -8.66
N ALA A 29 32.32 -34.23 -7.37
CA ALA A 29 32.64 -33.43 -6.19
C ALA A 29 31.90 -32.13 -5.86
N SER A 30 31.30 -32.21 -4.67
CA SER A 30 31.31 -31.18 -3.64
C SER A 30 32.46 -30.18 -3.74
N SER A 31 32.14 -28.89 -3.71
CA SER A 31 33.03 -27.94 -3.07
C SER A 31 32.23 -26.81 -2.44
N SER A 32 32.21 -26.86 -1.10
CA SER A 32 32.01 -25.73 -0.20
C SER A 32 32.53 -24.43 -0.81
N CYS A 33 31.68 -23.41 -0.89
CA CYS A 33 32.08 -22.05 -1.20
C CYS A 33 32.89 -21.50 -0.01
N ARG A 34 34.17 -21.89 0.08
CA ARG A 34 35.16 -21.29 0.98
C ARG A 34 35.52 -19.93 0.38
N ARG A 35 34.98 -18.85 0.95
CA ARG A 35 35.47 -17.49 0.67
C ARG A 35 36.88 -17.37 1.24
N ALA A 36 37.88 -17.34 0.36
CA ALA A 36 39.23 -16.94 0.73
C ALA A 36 39.20 -15.49 1.22
N ARG A 37 39.57 -15.25 2.48
CA ARG A 37 39.89 -13.90 2.97
C ARG A 37 41.26 -13.53 2.43
N ALA A 38 41.30 -12.61 1.47
CA ALA A 38 42.52 -11.91 1.12
C ALA A 38 42.76 -10.81 2.16
N THR A 39 43.77 -10.98 3.01
CA THR A 39 44.26 -9.92 3.90
C THR A 39 45.10 -8.98 3.06
N VAL A 40 44.53 -7.84 2.65
CA VAL A 40 45.30 -6.75 2.04
C VAL A 40 45.91 -5.93 3.17
N GLN A 41 47.21 -6.06 3.39
CA GLN A 41 47.97 -5.13 4.23
C GLN A 41 48.04 -3.77 3.54
N ALA A 42 47.34 -2.78 4.09
CA ALA A 42 47.45 -1.40 3.68
C ALA A 42 48.74 -0.80 4.25
N THR A 43 49.68 -0.45 3.39
CA THR A 43 50.80 0.43 3.75
C THR A 43 50.60 1.81 3.14
N ARG A 44 50.75 2.79 4.03
CA ARG A 44 51.11 4.21 3.86
C ARG A 44 50.00 5.22 3.56
N ASP A 45 49.97 6.18 4.49
CA ASP A 45 49.31 7.48 4.47
C ASP A 45 49.38 8.16 3.11
N ALA A 46 48.27 8.13 2.38
CA ALA A 46 48.04 9.03 1.25
C ALA A 46 47.25 10.22 1.76
N ALA A 47 47.88 11.40 1.74
CA ALA A 47 47.25 12.67 2.06
C ALA A 47 45.92 12.83 1.29
N GLN A 48 44.84 13.04 2.04
CA GLN A 48 43.48 13.14 1.52
C GLN A 48 43.37 14.41 0.64
N PRO A 49 42.95 14.32 -0.63
CA PRO A 49 42.90 15.50 -1.50
C PRO A 49 41.84 16.48 -0.99
N ALA A 50 42.27 17.72 -0.75
CA ALA A 50 41.43 18.82 -0.31
C ALA A 50 40.26 19.02 -1.30
N GLY A 51 39.03 18.84 -0.82
CA GLY A 51 37.79 19.05 -1.60
C GLY A 51 36.84 17.86 -1.68
N ARG A 52 37.19 16.66 -1.19
CA ARG A 52 36.24 15.54 -1.12
C ARG A 52 35.29 15.71 0.07
N ARG A 53 34.02 16.02 -0.22
CA ARG A 53 32.94 15.89 0.78
C ARG A 53 32.71 14.39 1.04
N SER A 54 32.84 13.97 2.29
CA SER A 54 32.44 12.64 2.75
C SER A 54 30.93 12.63 2.99
N PHE A 55 30.22 11.70 2.35
CA PHE A 55 28.81 11.45 2.58
C PHE A 55 28.66 10.15 3.36
N HIS A 56 27.91 10.16 4.45
CA HIS A 56 27.59 8.96 5.21
C HIS A 56 26.28 8.39 4.68
N LEU A 57 26.35 7.24 4.02
CA LEU A 57 25.16 6.47 3.64
C LEU A 57 24.77 5.56 4.82
N ARG A 58 23.49 5.56 5.18
CA ARG A 58 22.93 4.69 6.22
C ARG A 58 21.78 3.89 5.61
N PRO A 59 22.05 2.69 5.07
CA PRO A 59 20.99 1.86 4.50
C PRO A 59 20.07 1.38 5.63
N ILE A 60 18.77 1.33 5.34
CA ILE A 60 17.79 0.63 6.15
C ILE A 60 17.36 -0.58 5.32
N PRO A 61 18.00 -1.75 5.48
CA PRO A 61 17.61 -2.93 4.73
C PRO A 61 16.21 -3.35 5.17
N MET A 62 15.29 -3.42 4.22
CA MET A 62 13.90 -3.85 4.44
C MET A 62 13.41 -4.57 3.20
N ASP A 63 12.58 -5.59 3.40
CA ASP A 63 11.80 -6.16 2.31
C ASP A 63 10.54 -5.32 2.14
N CYS A 64 10.47 -4.60 1.03
CA CYS A 64 9.40 -3.67 0.72
C CYS A 64 8.90 -3.89 -0.70
N THR A 65 7.61 -4.19 -0.83
CA THR A 65 6.91 -4.29 -2.11
C THR A 65 5.99 -3.09 -2.30
N ILE A 66 6.11 -2.41 -3.44
CA ILE A 66 5.16 -1.36 -3.85
C ILE A 66 4.07 -2.01 -4.70
N VAL A 67 2.82 -1.80 -4.32
CA VAL A 67 1.65 -2.31 -5.05
C VAL A 67 0.68 -1.16 -5.35
N ASP A 68 0.22 -1.09 -6.59
CA ASP A 68 -0.80 -0.14 -7.03
C ASP A 68 -2.18 -0.76 -6.86
N VAL A 69 -2.95 -0.31 -5.87
CA VAL A 69 -4.30 -0.82 -5.57
C VAL A 69 -5.34 -0.05 -6.37
N PHE A 70 -6.41 -0.72 -6.80
CA PHE A 70 -7.45 -0.14 -7.68
C PHE A 70 -6.92 0.41 -9.02
N ALA A 71 -5.92 -0.27 -9.57
CA ALA A 71 -5.25 0.13 -10.80
C ALA A 71 -5.47 -0.89 -11.92
N GLU A 72 -5.78 -0.41 -13.13
CA GLU A 72 -5.85 -1.24 -14.35
C GLU A 72 -4.46 -1.45 -15.00
N ARG A 73 -3.47 -0.65 -14.58
CA ARG A 73 -2.10 -0.67 -15.11
C ARG A 73 -1.11 -0.16 -14.05
N PRO A 74 0.19 -0.50 -14.15
CA PRO A 74 1.21 0.01 -13.25
C PRO A 74 1.26 1.55 -13.21
N LEU A 75 1.63 2.08 -12.05
CA LEU A 75 1.73 3.51 -11.75
C LEU A 75 0.39 4.24 -11.88
N GLY A 76 -0.69 3.56 -11.47
CA GLY A 76 -2.05 4.10 -11.40
C GLY A 76 -2.70 3.75 -10.07
N GLY A 77 -3.98 4.09 -9.90
CA GLY A 77 -4.72 3.78 -8.67
C GLY A 77 -4.11 4.45 -7.44
N ASN A 78 -4.10 3.74 -6.32
CA ASN A 78 -3.54 4.19 -5.04
C ASN A 78 -2.32 3.34 -4.66
N PRO A 79 -1.11 3.90 -4.66
CA PRO A 79 0.10 3.16 -4.33
C PRO A 79 0.18 2.84 -2.83
N LEU A 80 0.64 1.64 -2.53
CA LEU A 80 0.84 1.13 -1.19
C LEU A 80 2.24 0.54 -1.07
N ALA A 81 2.93 0.86 0.03
CA ALA A 81 4.13 0.14 0.44
C ALA A 81 3.77 -0.95 1.45
N VAL A 82 4.16 -2.20 1.16
CA VAL A 82 4.03 -3.36 2.04
C VAL A 82 5.41 -3.76 2.52
N VAL A 83 5.69 -3.54 3.80
CA VAL A 83 6.97 -3.87 4.44
C VAL A 83 6.81 -5.16 5.25
N ARG A 84 7.70 -6.13 5.06
CA ARG A 84 7.68 -7.44 5.70
C ARG A 84 8.74 -7.56 6.81
N ASP A 85 8.64 -8.62 7.62
CA ASP A 85 9.59 -8.97 8.69
C ASP A 85 9.77 -7.83 9.72
N CYS A 86 8.64 -7.32 10.23
CA CYS A 86 8.60 -6.11 11.05
C CYS A 86 8.41 -6.37 12.56
N ALA A 87 8.53 -7.62 13.02
CA ALA A 87 8.32 -8.01 14.43
C ALA A 87 9.16 -7.18 15.42
N ASP A 88 10.40 -6.85 15.05
CA ASP A 88 11.35 -6.12 15.90
C ASP A 88 11.22 -4.59 15.79
N LEU A 89 10.34 -4.08 14.93
CA LEU A 89 10.19 -2.63 14.74
C LEU A 89 9.23 -2.04 15.77
N SER A 90 9.71 -1.02 16.50
CA SER A 90 8.81 -0.21 17.33
C SER A 90 7.83 0.60 16.47
N ALA A 91 6.67 0.93 17.04
CA ALA A 91 5.68 1.79 16.39
C ALA A 91 6.26 3.14 15.93
N GLY A 92 7.19 3.71 16.70
CA GLY A 92 7.85 4.97 16.34
C GLY A 92 8.76 4.84 15.11
N VAL A 93 9.40 3.68 14.93
CA VAL A 93 10.21 3.39 13.74
C VAL A 93 9.31 3.13 12.53
N MET A 94 8.23 2.36 12.68
CA MET A 94 7.25 2.15 11.61
C MET A 94 6.67 3.49 11.12
N LEU A 95 6.30 4.38 12.04
CA LEU A 95 5.81 5.72 11.70
C LEU A 95 6.87 6.58 11.00
N ALA A 96 8.14 6.50 11.42
CA ALA A 96 9.24 7.20 10.75
C ALA A 96 9.47 6.67 9.33
N ILE A 97 9.35 5.35 9.11
CA ILE A 97 9.42 4.74 7.78
C ILE A 97 8.23 5.19 6.93
N ALA A 98 7.00 5.15 7.44
CA ALA A 98 5.83 5.62 6.70
C ALA A 98 5.95 7.09 6.26
N ARG A 99 6.57 7.93 7.10
CA ARG A 99 6.93 9.32 6.75
C ARG A 99 7.96 9.40 5.64
N GLU A 100 9.01 8.58 5.70
CA GLU A 100 10.05 8.51 4.66
C GLU A 100 9.47 8.03 3.32
N MET A 101 8.57 7.04 3.35
CA MET A 101 7.90 6.52 2.15
C MET A 101 6.97 7.56 1.50
N ASN A 102 6.32 8.40 2.32
CA ASN A 102 5.47 9.51 1.89
C ASN A 102 4.38 9.11 0.87
N LEU A 103 3.88 7.88 0.99
CA LEU A 103 2.65 7.42 0.35
C LEU A 103 1.45 7.72 1.28
N SER A 104 0.24 7.52 0.78
CA SER A 104 -0.99 7.66 1.58
C SER A 104 -0.90 6.79 2.85
N GLU A 105 -0.46 5.54 2.67
CA GLU A 105 -0.26 4.58 3.75
C GLU A 105 0.93 3.64 3.46
N THR A 106 1.46 3.05 4.51
CA THR A 106 2.43 1.95 4.50
C THR A 106 1.95 0.87 5.46
N THR A 107 1.94 -0.39 5.03
CA THR A 107 1.64 -1.53 5.89
C THR A 107 2.91 -2.22 6.35
N PHE A 108 2.87 -2.74 7.58
CA PHE A 108 3.95 -3.48 8.21
C PHE A 108 3.41 -4.84 8.62
N VAL A 109 3.95 -5.90 8.04
CA VAL A 109 3.64 -7.28 8.37
C VAL A 109 4.51 -7.68 9.55
N VAL A 110 3.87 -7.81 10.72
CA VAL A 110 4.52 -8.06 12.02
C VAL A 110 4.78 -9.55 12.19
N ASP A 111 3.78 -10.37 11.86
CA ASP A 111 3.86 -11.83 11.84
C ASP A 111 3.08 -12.36 10.63
N GLU A 112 3.50 -13.48 10.06
CA GLU A 112 2.99 -13.98 8.78
C GLU A 112 2.94 -15.52 8.74
N ASP A 113 1.74 -16.07 8.57
CA ASP A 113 1.46 -17.50 8.43
C ASP A 113 1.06 -17.86 6.98
N GLU A 114 0.66 -19.11 6.77
CA GLU A 114 0.20 -19.63 5.47
C GLU A 114 -1.04 -18.92 4.92
N ASP A 115 -2.00 -18.54 5.77
CA ASP A 115 -3.29 -17.98 5.36
C ASP A 115 -3.71 -16.73 6.15
N GLN A 116 -2.85 -16.25 7.05
CA GLN A 116 -3.12 -15.08 7.87
C GLN A 116 -1.84 -14.30 8.23
N ALA A 117 -1.99 -13.03 8.60
CA ALA A 117 -0.89 -12.22 9.09
C ALA A 117 -1.36 -11.13 10.07
N ASP A 118 -0.49 -10.78 11.02
CA ASP A 118 -0.64 -9.58 11.86
C ASP A 118 -0.08 -8.37 11.13
N VAL A 119 -0.92 -7.35 10.91
CA VAL A 119 -0.57 -6.19 10.08
C VAL A 119 -0.89 -4.89 10.81
N ARG A 120 0.03 -3.93 10.67
CA ARG A 120 -0.17 -2.55 11.14
C ARG A 120 -0.16 -1.58 9.97
N ILE A 121 -1.00 -0.55 10.02
CA ILE A 121 -1.19 0.40 8.92
C ILE A 121 -0.83 1.79 9.42
N PHE A 122 0.07 2.47 8.72
CA PHE A 122 0.48 3.83 9.07
C PHE A 122 0.29 4.77 7.89
N THR A 123 -0.28 5.94 8.17
CA THR A 123 -0.08 7.14 7.35
C THR A 123 1.25 7.80 7.72
N PRO A 124 1.72 8.81 6.98
CA PRO A 124 2.84 9.65 7.44
C PRO A 124 2.58 10.35 8.78
N ALA A 125 1.33 10.50 9.22
CA ALA A 125 1.00 11.22 10.44
C ALA A 125 0.86 10.29 11.66
N GLN A 126 0.21 9.15 11.49
CA GLN A 126 -0.27 8.28 12.57
C GLN A 126 -0.56 6.85 12.10
N GLU A 127 -0.69 5.94 13.07
CA GLU A 127 -1.25 4.60 12.87
C GLU A 127 -2.76 4.66 12.65
N LEU A 128 -3.27 3.82 11.76
CA LEU A 128 -4.68 3.60 11.54
C LEU A 128 -5.09 2.21 12.00
N PRO A 129 -6.23 2.06 12.70
CA PRO A 129 -6.73 0.74 13.09
C PRO A 129 -7.22 -0.08 11.90
N PHE A 130 -7.68 0.59 10.84
CA PHE A 130 -8.11 -0.02 9.58
C PHE A 130 -8.01 0.99 8.43
N ALA A 131 -7.67 0.49 7.24
CA ALA A 131 -7.83 1.19 5.98
C ALA A 131 -8.09 0.19 4.86
N GLY A 132 -8.98 0.52 3.93
CA GLY A 132 -9.46 -0.43 2.93
C GLY A 132 -8.41 -0.86 1.91
N HIS A 133 -7.87 0.09 1.13
CA HIS A 133 -6.89 -0.25 0.09
C HIS A 133 -5.58 -0.85 0.66
N PRO A 134 -5.07 -0.44 1.84
CA PRO A 134 -3.89 -1.07 2.43
C PRO A 134 -4.15 -2.53 2.82
N THR A 135 -5.37 -2.84 3.30
CA THR A 135 -5.80 -4.21 3.62
C THR A 135 -5.82 -5.07 2.35
N LEU A 136 -6.49 -4.60 1.28
CA LEU A 136 -6.57 -5.33 0.02
C LEU A 136 -5.19 -5.56 -0.62
N GLY A 137 -4.36 -4.51 -0.68
CA GLY A 137 -3.04 -4.59 -1.29
C GLY A 137 -2.10 -5.51 -0.53
N THR A 138 -2.09 -5.44 0.80
CA THR A 138 -1.26 -6.31 1.64
C THR A 138 -1.70 -7.77 1.50
N ALA A 139 -3.00 -8.06 1.64
CA ALA A 139 -3.51 -9.41 1.49
C ALA A 139 -3.18 -10.01 0.12
N TRP A 140 -3.26 -9.20 -0.95
CA TRP A 140 -2.92 -9.66 -2.30
C TRP A 140 -1.44 -10.03 -2.44
N VAL A 141 -0.54 -9.23 -1.87
CA VAL A 141 0.91 -9.51 -1.86
C VAL A 141 1.19 -10.84 -1.13
N LEU A 142 0.59 -11.02 0.05
CA LEU A 142 0.82 -12.22 0.87
C LEU A 142 0.19 -13.49 0.28
N ALA A 143 -1.02 -13.40 -0.26
CA ALA A 143 -1.74 -14.51 -0.89
C ALA A 143 -1.03 -14.99 -2.16
N ARG A 144 -0.60 -14.05 -3.01
CA ARG A 144 0.02 -14.36 -4.30
C ARG A 144 1.30 -15.16 -4.15
N ASP A 145 2.14 -14.80 -3.18
CA ASP A 145 3.41 -15.49 -2.94
C ASP A 145 3.22 -16.94 -2.49
N ARG A 146 2.03 -17.29 -1.98
CA ARG A 146 1.61 -18.64 -1.60
C ARG A 146 0.69 -19.32 -2.60
N GLY A 147 0.32 -18.65 -3.69
CA GLY A 147 -0.63 -19.18 -4.68
C GLY A 147 -2.04 -19.37 -4.13
N ARG A 148 -2.46 -18.52 -3.19
CA ARG A 148 -3.79 -18.56 -2.56
C ARG A 148 -4.78 -17.61 -3.22
N ASP A 149 -6.05 -17.94 -3.07
CA ASP A 149 -7.20 -17.11 -3.44
C ASP A 149 -7.88 -16.46 -2.22
N ASP A 150 -7.32 -16.63 -1.03
CA ASP A 150 -7.77 -15.97 0.20
C ASP A 150 -6.62 -15.68 1.17
N TYR A 151 -6.81 -14.65 2.00
CA TYR A 151 -5.89 -14.31 3.08
C TYR A 151 -6.56 -13.46 4.16
N THR A 152 -6.28 -13.74 5.43
CA THR A 152 -6.85 -13.00 6.58
C THR A 152 -5.83 -12.06 7.20
N LEU A 153 -6.17 -10.78 7.33
CA LEU A 153 -5.31 -9.83 8.04
C LEU A 153 -5.87 -9.52 9.41
N HIS A 154 -5.07 -9.71 10.45
CA HIS A 154 -5.37 -9.26 11.80
C HIS A 154 -4.86 -7.83 11.96
N LEU A 155 -5.81 -6.91 12.09
CA LEU A 155 -5.58 -5.47 12.25
C LEU A 155 -6.01 -5.03 13.66
N PRO A 156 -5.62 -3.84 14.13
CA PRO A 156 -6.16 -3.31 15.39
C PRO A 156 -7.69 -3.20 15.41
N ALA A 157 -8.33 -3.05 14.24
CA ALA A 157 -9.79 -3.06 14.10
C ALA A 157 -10.44 -4.47 14.08
N GLY A 158 -9.65 -5.53 14.14
CA GLY A 158 -10.10 -6.93 14.04
C GLY A 158 -9.60 -7.64 12.79
N ALA A 159 -9.98 -8.92 12.68
CA ALA A 159 -9.62 -9.77 11.55
C ALA A 159 -10.46 -9.42 10.30
N VAL A 160 -9.81 -9.24 9.16
CA VAL A 160 -10.43 -8.95 7.87
C VAL A 160 -10.00 -10.00 6.85
N ALA A 161 -10.95 -10.83 6.41
CA ALA A 161 -10.72 -11.82 5.36
C ALA A 161 -10.86 -11.18 3.98
N VAL A 162 -9.85 -11.37 3.14
CA VAL A 162 -9.86 -10.96 1.73
C VAL A 162 -9.89 -12.19 0.85
N ARG A 163 -10.75 -12.17 -0.18
CA ARG A 163 -10.88 -13.23 -1.19
C ARG A 163 -10.59 -12.68 -2.57
N PHE A 164 -9.96 -13.47 -3.42
CA PHE A 164 -9.55 -13.10 -4.77
C PHE A 164 -10.25 -13.99 -5.79
N GLY A 165 -11.04 -13.39 -6.66
CA GLY A 165 -11.66 -14.06 -7.79
C GLY A 165 -10.65 -14.40 -8.89
N VAL A 166 -10.99 -15.41 -9.71
CA VAL A 166 -10.21 -15.81 -10.89
C VAL A 166 -10.10 -14.71 -11.96
N ASP A 167 -10.98 -13.72 -11.90
CA ASP A 167 -11.02 -12.52 -12.74
C ASP A 167 -10.14 -11.37 -12.20
N GLY A 168 -9.47 -11.58 -11.07
CA GLY A 168 -8.63 -10.58 -10.41
C GLY A 168 -9.42 -9.63 -9.50
N ILE A 169 -10.73 -9.84 -9.30
CA ILE A 169 -11.52 -9.02 -8.40
C ILE A 169 -11.26 -9.46 -6.95
N ALA A 170 -10.87 -8.52 -6.10
CA ALA A 170 -10.71 -8.74 -4.67
C ALA A 170 -11.97 -8.31 -3.91
N TRP A 171 -12.36 -9.12 -2.91
CA TRP A 171 -13.52 -8.90 -2.06
C TRP A 171 -13.09 -8.93 -0.60
N MET A 172 -13.59 -7.99 0.20
CA MET A 172 -13.48 -8.03 1.66
C MET A 172 -14.77 -7.48 2.26
N GLU A 173 -15.09 -7.94 3.45
CA GLU A 173 -16.10 -7.29 4.29
C GLU A 173 -15.34 -6.34 5.23
N PRO A 174 -15.59 -5.01 5.16
CA PRO A 174 -14.94 -4.09 6.07
C PRO A 174 -15.44 -4.32 7.50
N PRO A 175 -14.67 -3.91 8.53
CA PRO A 175 -15.15 -3.90 9.90
C PRO A 175 -16.42 -3.06 10.08
N ASP A 176 -17.09 -3.24 11.23
CA ASP A 176 -18.33 -2.56 11.55
C ASP A 176 -18.29 -1.05 11.27
N THR A 177 -19.37 -0.56 10.67
CA THR A 177 -19.59 0.86 10.42
C THR A 177 -20.49 1.44 11.49
N GLU A 178 -19.96 2.39 12.25
CA GLU A 178 -20.70 3.12 13.27
C GLU A 178 -21.17 4.46 12.67
N PRO A 179 -22.49 4.64 12.46
CA PRO A 179 -23.01 5.90 11.97
C PRO A 179 -22.84 6.99 13.04
N GLY A 180 -22.18 8.08 12.68
CA GLY A 180 -22.02 9.26 13.52
C GLY A 180 -23.14 10.31 13.33
N PRO A 181 -22.99 11.47 13.98
CA PRO A 181 -23.97 12.55 13.90
C PRO A 181 -24.12 13.09 12.47
N LEU A 182 -25.29 13.66 12.19
CA LEU A 182 -25.50 14.43 10.97
C LEU A 182 -24.60 15.66 10.98
N LEU A 183 -24.06 15.97 9.80
CA LEU A 183 -23.23 17.15 9.60
C LEU A 183 -24.12 18.28 9.06
N PRO A 184 -24.27 19.41 9.79
CA PRO A 184 -25.06 20.54 9.31
C PRO A 184 -24.60 21.02 7.93
N ALA A 185 -25.53 21.50 7.11
CA ALA A 185 -25.23 21.90 5.73
C ALA A 185 -24.12 22.95 5.64
N ASP A 186 -24.11 23.94 6.54
CA ASP A 186 -23.07 24.98 6.57
C ASP A 186 -21.70 24.41 6.91
N ASP A 187 -21.63 23.49 7.87
CA ASP A 187 -20.38 22.80 8.24
C ASP A 187 -19.89 21.88 7.12
N ALA A 188 -20.80 21.13 6.49
CA ALA A 188 -20.50 20.26 5.36
C ALA A 188 -19.98 21.06 4.16
N ALA A 189 -20.65 22.16 3.81
CA ALA A 189 -20.25 23.07 2.75
C ALA A 189 -18.88 23.72 3.04
N ALA A 190 -18.67 24.18 4.28
CA ALA A 190 -17.39 24.74 4.72
C ALA A 190 -16.26 23.70 4.72
N LEU A 191 -16.54 22.46 5.09
CA LEU A 191 -15.58 21.36 5.10
C LEU A 191 -15.06 21.06 3.69
N VAL A 192 -15.94 21.03 2.68
CA VAL A 192 -15.57 20.69 1.29
C VAL A 192 -15.34 21.89 0.38
N GLY A 193 -15.48 23.11 0.91
CA GLY A 193 -15.15 24.36 0.21
C GLY A 193 -16.13 24.74 -0.91
N VAL A 194 -17.43 24.46 -0.74
CA VAL A 194 -18.49 24.76 -1.73
C VAL A 194 -19.61 25.58 -1.10
N ALA A 195 -20.56 26.06 -1.90
CA ALA A 195 -21.76 26.72 -1.37
C ALA A 195 -22.75 25.67 -0.81
N ALA A 196 -23.50 26.00 0.24
CA ALA A 196 -24.51 25.10 0.80
C ALA A 196 -25.58 24.68 -0.24
N THR A 197 -25.87 25.53 -1.23
CA THR A 197 -26.76 25.23 -2.35
C THR A 197 -26.23 24.16 -3.31
N ASP A 198 -24.92 23.92 -3.30
CA ASP A 198 -24.26 22.91 -4.13
C ASP A 198 -24.30 21.51 -3.46
N LEU A 199 -24.72 21.43 -2.20
CA LEU A 199 -24.94 20.16 -1.51
C LEU A 199 -26.20 19.46 -2.04
N ASP A 200 -26.20 18.13 -2.00
CA ASP A 200 -27.36 17.30 -2.33
C ASP A 200 -28.21 17.05 -1.07
N ASP A 201 -29.39 17.66 -1.03
CA ASP A 201 -30.36 17.57 0.05
C ASP A 201 -31.01 16.17 0.17
N ARG A 202 -30.83 15.29 -0.83
CA ARG A 202 -31.27 13.89 -0.77
C ARG A 202 -30.29 13.00 0.01
N ILE A 203 -29.06 13.47 0.21
CA ILE A 203 -28.01 12.73 0.91
C ILE A 203 -27.71 13.47 2.22
N ALA A 204 -28.12 12.87 3.33
CA ALA A 204 -27.82 13.40 4.65
C ALA A 204 -26.31 13.30 4.92
N SER A 205 -25.62 14.43 4.79
CA SER A 205 -24.19 14.52 5.11
C SER A 205 -23.98 14.18 6.59
N ARG A 206 -22.94 13.41 6.89
CA ARG A 206 -22.72 12.89 8.25
C ARG A 206 -21.28 12.50 8.52
N LEU A 207 -20.97 12.38 9.80
CA LEU A 207 -19.78 11.70 10.27
C LEU A 207 -20.08 10.21 10.44
N ALA A 208 -19.06 9.37 10.34
CA ALA A 208 -19.14 7.95 10.65
C ALA A 208 -17.75 7.42 10.99
N ARG A 209 -17.70 6.23 11.59
CA ARG A 209 -16.48 5.49 11.85
C ARG A 209 -16.55 4.13 11.17
N ILE A 210 -15.47 3.71 10.52
CA ILE A 210 -15.35 2.39 9.90
C ILE A 210 -14.09 1.76 10.47
N GLY A 211 -14.25 0.68 11.24
CA GLY A 211 -13.12 -0.02 11.86
C GLY A 211 -12.21 0.88 12.70
N GLY A 212 -12.78 1.78 13.51
CA GLY A 212 -12.00 2.73 14.31
C GLY A 212 -11.64 4.04 13.60
N THR A 213 -11.60 4.06 12.27
CA THR A 213 -11.17 5.22 11.47
C THR A 213 -12.35 6.15 11.15
N GLY A 214 -12.16 7.45 11.37
CA GLY A 214 -13.18 8.47 11.17
C GLY A 214 -13.32 8.97 9.73
N PHE A 215 -14.57 9.17 9.28
CA PHE A 215 -14.90 9.66 7.95
C PHE A 215 -16.02 10.72 7.99
N ALA A 216 -15.94 11.69 7.08
CA ALA A 216 -17.04 12.59 6.76
C ALA A 216 -17.61 12.26 5.38
N PHE A 217 -18.90 11.94 5.32
CA PHE A 217 -19.64 11.71 4.10
C PHE A 217 -20.42 12.97 3.75
N VAL A 218 -20.08 13.63 2.65
CA VAL A 218 -20.72 14.88 2.19
C VAL A 218 -21.33 14.67 0.82
N GLY A 219 -22.65 14.84 0.73
CA GLY A 219 -23.39 14.74 -0.53
C GLY A 219 -23.33 16.03 -1.33
N VAL A 220 -22.89 15.96 -2.59
CA VAL A 220 -22.86 17.10 -3.53
C VAL A 220 -23.75 16.82 -4.73
N ARG A 221 -24.38 17.87 -5.28
CA ARG A 221 -25.46 17.74 -6.27
C ARG A 221 -24.99 17.29 -7.65
N THR A 222 -23.77 17.67 -8.05
CA THR A 222 -23.28 17.45 -9.41
C THR A 222 -21.81 17.09 -9.46
N TRP A 223 -21.38 16.49 -10.57
CA TRP A 223 -19.98 16.19 -10.86
C TRP A 223 -19.11 17.45 -10.94
N GLU A 224 -19.66 18.56 -11.45
CA GLU A 224 -18.96 19.85 -11.49
C GLU A 224 -18.71 20.39 -10.09
N THR A 225 -19.64 20.17 -9.15
CA THR A 225 -19.43 20.51 -7.74
C THR A 225 -18.35 19.62 -7.15
N LEU A 226 -18.42 18.31 -7.37
CA LEU A 226 -17.42 17.36 -6.88
C LEU A 226 -16.01 17.73 -7.35
N ALA A 227 -15.83 18.14 -8.61
CA ALA A 227 -14.54 18.53 -9.16
C ALA A 227 -13.92 19.77 -8.48
N ARG A 228 -14.76 20.64 -7.91
CA ARG A 228 -14.35 21.88 -7.21
C ARG A 228 -14.07 21.66 -5.72
N VAL A 229 -14.46 20.52 -5.15
CA VAL A 229 -14.27 20.22 -3.73
C VAL A 229 -12.81 20.39 -3.33
N ARG A 230 -12.57 21.14 -2.26
CA ARG A 230 -11.26 21.27 -1.61
C ARG A 230 -11.50 21.17 -0.11
N VAL A 231 -10.91 20.14 0.52
CA VAL A 231 -11.05 19.94 1.96
C VAL A 231 -10.39 21.10 2.71
N ASN A 232 -11.17 21.79 3.53
CA ASN A 232 -10.66 22.81 4.43
C ASN A 232 -10.06 22.15 5.68
N ALA A 233 -8.73 22.17 5.78
CA ALA A 233 -7.99 21.52 6.86
C ALA A 233 -8.34 22.06 8.26
N GLU A 234 -8.64 23.36 8.39
CA GLU A 234 -9.01 23.98 9.67
C GLU A 234 -10.40 23.50 10.13
N VAL A 235 -11.35 23.44 9.19
CA VAL A 235 -12.69 22.90 9.47
C VAL A 235 -12.59 21.41 9.78
N HIS A 236 -11.82 20.64 9.01
CA HIS A 236 -11.59 19.22 9.26
C HIS A 236 -11.00 18.98 10.66
N ALA A 237 -10.01 19.77 11.09
CA ALA A 237 -9.43 19.63 12.42
C ALA A 237 -10.44 19.90 13.56
N ARG A 238 -11.45 20.76 13.33
CA ARG A 238 -12.53 21.03 14.29
C ARG A 238 -13.61 19.96 14.26
N ILE A 239 -13.94 19.45 13.08
CA ILE A 239 -14.99 18.47 12.83
C ILE A 239 -14.34 17.11 12.77
N GLN A 240 -13.93 16.61 13.93
CA GLN A 240 -13.52 15.23 14.06
C GLN A 240 -14.75 14.37 14.35
N PRO A 241 -14.90 13.21 13.69
CA PRO A 241 -15.87 12.23 14.14
C PRO A 241 -15.64 11.96 15.63
N PRO A 242 -16.72 11.78 16.41
CA PRO A 242 -16.60 11.37 17.81
C PRO A 242 -15.84 10.04 17.91
#